data_AF-A0A2L0RXX4-F1
#
_entry.id   AF-A0A2L0RXX4-F1
#
_cell.length_a   1.000
_cell.length_b   1.000
_cell.length_c   1.000
_cell.angle_alpha   90.00
_cell.angle_beta   90.00
_cell.angle_gamma   90.00
#
_symmetry.space_group_name_H-M   'P 1'
#
loop_
_entity.id
_entity.type
_entity.pdbx_description
1 polymer ?
#
loop_
_entity_poly.entity_id
_entity_poly.type
_entity_poly.pdbx_seq_one_letter_code
_entity_poly.pdbx_strand_id
1 'polypeptide(L)'
;MKIVKAISAAWSSRKKKTWAELNDWALILIGLPSFATGTYYLWVATTVTQDLIVWSKHNGLTFEAILVFAFLGSIALSGLYLATVAKRCYGLIVERNFK
;
A
#
# COMPACT_ATOMS: atom_id res chain seq x y z
N MET A 1 11.31 21.50 8.67
CA MET A 1 11.59 20.59 9.83
C MET A 1 10.48 20.54 10.88
N LYS A 2 9.79 21.64 11.23
CA LYS A 2 8.76 21.65 12.28
C LYS A 2 7.57 20.72 11.98
N ILE A 3 7.12 20.70 10.71
CA ILE A 3 6.01 19.87 10.24
C ILE A 3 6.34 18.37 10.35
N VAL A 4 7.54 17.97 9.96
CA VAL A 4 7.99 16.56 10.03
C VAL A 4 8.05 16.06 11.47
N LYS A 5 8.52 16.90 12.42
CA LYS A 5 8.51 16.57 13.85
C LYS A 5 7.10 16.48 14.42
N ALA A 6 6.18 17.37 14.00
CA ALA A 6 4.79 17.32 14.43
C ALA A 6 4.06 16.07 13.91
N ILE A 7 4.29 15.68 12.65
CA ILE A 7 3.74 14.46 12.06
C ILE A 7 4.30 13.22 12.76
N SER A 8 5.61 13.20 13.04
CA SER A 8 6.27 12.11 13.78
C SER A 8 5.71 11.96 15.21
N ALA A 9 5.54 13.07 15.93
CA ALA A 9 4.99 13.08 17.28
C ALA A 9 3.49 12.69 17.32
N ALA A 10 2.71 13.08 16.31
CA ALA A 10 1.32 12.67 16.16
C ALA A 10 1.19 11.19 15.78
N TRP A 11 2.16 10.65 15.04
CA TRP A 11 2.21 9.23 14.70
C TRP A 11 2.59 8.38 15.91
N SER A 12 3.57 8.81 16.71
CA SER A 12 4.04 8.07 17.89
C SER A 12 3.03 8.07 19.04
N SER A 13 2.18 9.10 19.14
CA SER A 13 1.18 9.24 20.20
C SER A 13 -0.14 8.50 19.93
N ARG A 14 -0.35 7.96 18.72
CA ARG A 14 -1.53 7.12 18.45
C ARG A 14 -1.46 5.87 19.32
N LYS A 15 -2.39 5.76 20.28
CA LYS A 15 -2.70 4.49 20.97
C LYS A 15 -3.00 3.45 19.89
N LYS A 16 -2.01 2.58 19.63
CA LYS A 16 -2.17 1.46 18.73
C LYS A 16 -3.19 0.52 19.38
N LYS A 17 -4.47 0.58 18.99
CA LYS A 17 -5.35 -0.57 19.20
C LYS A 17 -4.65 -1.74 18.54
N THR A 18 -4.20 -2.66 19.37
CA THR A 18 -3.34 -3.75 18.93
C THR A 18 -4.19 -4.58 17.98
N TRP A 19 -3.77 -4.72 16.72
CA TRP A 19 -4.43 -5.64 15.78
C TRP A 19 -4.58 -7.07 16.36
N ALA A 20 -3.76 -7.39 17.37
CA ALA A 20 -3.82 -8.56 18.21
C ALA A 20 -5.05 -8.66 19.14
N GLU A 21 -5.90 -7.65 19.25
CA GLU A 21 -7.17 -7.70 20.00
C GLU A 21 -8.38 -7.95 19.09
N LEU A 22 -8.22 -7.88 17.76
CA LEU A 22 -9.31 -8.18 16.82
C LEU A 22 -9.56 -9.69 16.73
N ASN A 23 -10.82 -10.08 16.55
CA ASN A 23 -11.21 -11.47 16.28
C ASN A 23 -10.71 -11.93 14.88
N ASP A 24 -10.46 -13.22 14.71
CA ASP A 24 -9.94 -13.82 13.47
C ASP A 24 -10.85 -13.53 12.26
N TRP A 25 -12.17 -13.56 12.45
CA TRP A 25 -13.13 -13.17 11.41
C TRP A 25 -12.98 -11.71 10.97
N ALA A 26 -12.69 -10.79 11.90
CA ALA A 26 -12.45 -9.39 11.57
C ALA A 26 -11.11 -9.21 10.83
N LEU A 27 -10.08 -9.98 11.21
CA LEU A 27 -8.79 -9.98 10.51
C LEU A 27 -8.91 -10.51 9.07
N ILE A 28 -9.73 -11.54 8.84
CA ILE A 28 -10.02 -12.05 7.49
C ILE A 28 -10.79 -11.00 6.68
N LEU A 29 -11.84 -10.40 7.25
CA LEU A 29 -12.65 -9.38 6.58
C LEU A 29 -11.85 -8.12 6.20
N ILE A 30 -10.78 -7.78 6.93
CA ILE A 30 -9.91 -6.65 6.58
C ILE A 30 -8.77 -7.10 5.68
N GLY A 31 -8.16 -8.24 5.98
CA GLY A 31 -6.99 -8.76 5.27
C GLY A 31 -7.28 -9.15 3.83
N LEU A 32 -8.41 -9.82 3.58
CA LEU A 32 -8.77 -10.33 2.25
C LEU A 32 -9.06 -9.21 1.24
N PRO A 33 -9.89 -8.18 1.56
CA PRO A 33 -10.07 -7.04 0.67
C PRO A 33 -8.82 -6.19 0.52
N SER A 34 -7.99 -6.09 1.57
CA SER A 34 -6.70 -5.40 1.49
C SER A 34 -5.75 -6.12 0.53
N PHE A 35 -5.72 -7.46 0.56
CA PHE A 35 -4.95 -8.26 -0.38
C PHE A 35 -5.44 -8.09 -1.81
N ALA A 36 -6.75 -8.22 -2.04
CA ALA A 36 -7.35 -8.08 -3.37
C ALA A 36 -7.10 -6.69 -3.97
N THR A 37 -7.40 -5.63 -3.21
CA THR A 37 -7.19 -4.25 -3.66
C THR A 37 -5.70 -3.94 -3.83
N GLY A 38 -4.86 -4.41 -2.90
CA GLY A 38 -3.42 -4.18 -2.94
C GLY A 38 -2.75 -4.83 -4.15
N THR A 39 -3.09 -6.09 -4.44
CA THR A 39 -2.58 -6.80 -5.62
C THR A 39 -3.09 -6.18 -6.93
N TYR A 40 -4.37 -5.78 -6.98
CA TYR A 40 -4.92 -5.07 -8.13
C TYR A 40 -4.18 -3.74 -8.39
N TYR A 41 -3.93 -2.93 -7.37
CA TYR A 41 -3.20 -1.66 -7.54
C TYR A 41 -1.76 -1.87 -7.99
N LEU A 42 -1.08 -2.88 -7.47
CA LEU A 42 0.27 -3.22 -7.93
C LEU A 42 0.26 -3.69 -9.39
N TRP A 43 -0.73 -4.47 -9.79
CA TRP A 43 -0.85 -4.93 -11.18
C TRP A 43 -1.17 -3.78 -12.14
N VAL A 44 -2.09 -2.89 -11.79
CA VAL A 44 -2.36 -1.68 -12.58
C VAL A 44 -1.11 -0.82 -12.66
N ALA A 45 -0.40 -0.63 -11.55
CA ALA A 45 0.82 0.15 -11.55
C ALA A 45 1.89 -0.47 -12.47
N THR A 46 2.10 -1.79 -12.46
CA THR A 46 3.10 -2.42 -13.32
C THR A 46 2.74 -2.34 -14.81
N THR A 47 1.50 -2.70 -15.16
CA THR A 47 1.02 -2.68 -16.55
C THR A 47 1.10 -1.29 -17.16
N VAL A 48 0.52 -0.29 -16.49
CA VAL A 48 0.49 1.08 -17.01
C VAL A 48 1.90 1.70 -17.01
N THR A 49 2.76 1.34 -16.05
CA THR A 49 4.17 1.79 -16.08
C THR A 49 4.90 1.25 -17.31
N GLN A 50 4.68 -0.01 -17.69
CA GLN A 50 5.28 -0.58 -18.90
C GLN A 50 4.80 0.17 -20.16
N ASP A 51 3.50 0.41 -20.28
CA ASP A 51 2.93 1.17 -21.40
C ASP A 51 3.50 2.60 -21.47
N LEU A 52 3.64 3.25 -20.31
CA LEU A 52 4.17 4.61 -20.22
C LEU A 52 5.66 4.69 -20.58
N ILE A 53 6.45 3.68 -20.22
CA ILE A 53 7.87 3.57 -20.62
C ILE A 53 7.98 3.44 -22.14
N VAL A 54 7.16 2.56 -22.74
CA VAL A 54 7.12 2.39 -24.20
C VAL A 54 6.71 3.70 -24.89
N TRP A 55 5.65 4.34 -24.39
CA TRP A 55 5.18 5.62 -24.91
C TRP A 55 6.22 6.73 -24.79
N SER A 56 6.90 6.84 -23.65
CA SER A 56 7.93 7.85 -23.40
C SER A 56 9.16 7.64 -24.27
N LYS A 57 9.51 6.39 -24.61
CA LYS A 57 10.59 6.10 -25.57
C LYS A 57 10.30 6.69 -26.95
N HIS A 58 9.04 6.75 -27.37
CA HIS A 58 8.64 7.28 -28.67
C HIS A 58 8.38 8.80 -28.68
N ASN A 59 7.87 9.36 -27.59
CA ASN A 59 7.42 10.76 -27.54
C ASN A 59 8.34 11.68 -26.70
N GLY A 60 9.37 11.11 -26.07
CA GLY A 60 10.20 11.81 -25.09
C GLY A 60 9.55 11.90 -23.71
N LEU A 61 10.28 12.43 -22.74
CA LEU A 61 9.79 12.59 -21.37
C LEU A 61 9.15 13.98 -21.22
N THR A 62 7.88 14.08 -21.58
CA THR A 62 7.10 15.32 -21.40
C THR A 62 6.78 15.55 -19.92
N PHE A 63 6.49 16.79 -19.56
CA PHE A 63 6.09 17.13 -18.19
C PHE A 63 4.83 16.35 -17.74
N GLU A 64 3.89 16.13 -18.66
CA GLU A 64 2.70 15.31 -18.43
C GLU A 64 3.07 13.87 -18.08
N ALA A 65 4.03 13.27 -18.79
CA ALA A 65 4.49 11.91 -18.49
C ALA A 65 5.07 11.80 -17.07
N ILE A 66 5.83 12.82 -16.62
CA ILE A 66 6.37 12.88 -15.26
C ILE A 66 5.24 12.90 -14.22
N LEU A 67 4.18 13.67 -14.45
CA LEU A 67 3.02 13.70 -13.56
C LEU A 67 2.30 12.35 -13.51
N VAL A 68 2.14 11.68 -14.66
CA VAL A 68 1.53 10.34 -14.72
C VAL A 68 2.41 9.31 -13.98
N PHE A 69 3.73 9.37 -14.12
CA PHE A 69 4.66 8.53 -13.36
C PHE A 69 4.53 8.77 -11.84
N ALA A 70 4.45 10.02 -11.41
CA ALA A 70 4.27 10.35 -9.99
C ALA A 70 2.94 9.81 -9.45
N PHE A 71 1.86 9.93 -10.24
CA PHE A 71 0.56 9.39 -9.89
C PHE A 71 0.57 7.85 -9.80
N LEU A 72 1.18 7.17 -10.78
CA LEU A 72 1.37 5.72 -10.75
C LEU A 72 2.19 5.27 -9.54
N GLY A 73 3.24 6.01 -9.19
CA GLY A 73 4.02 5.79 -7.98
C GLY A 73 3.15 5.83 -6.72
N SER A 74 2.20 6.77 -6.64
CA SER A 74 1.25 6.86 -5.52
C SER A 74 0.28 5.68 -5.45
N ILE A 75 -0.17 5.16 -6.60
CA ILE A 75 -0.99 3.94 -6.69
C ILE A 75 -0.19 2.73 -6.23
N ALA A 76 1.05 2.57 -6.71
CA ALA A 76 1.93 1.48 -6.31
C ALA A 76 2.20 1.50 -4.80
N LEU A 77 2.49 2.67 -4.22
CA LEU A 77 2.67 2.83 -2.78
C LEU A 77 1.41 2.47 -1.98
N SER A 78 0.23 2.85 -2.49
CA SER A 78 -1.05 2.47 -1.88
C SER A 78 -1.27 0.95 -1.93
N GLY A 79 -0.93 0.32 -3.06
CA GLY A 79 -0.97 -1.13 -3.21
C GLY A 79 -0.02 -1.87 -2.25
N LEU A 80 1.22 -1.39 -2.12
CA LEU A 80 2.19 -1.91 -1.16
C LEU A 80 1.70 -1.76 0.29
N TYR A 81 1.13 -0.61 0.64
CA TYR A 81 0.56 -0.40 1.97
C TYR A 81 -0.52 -1.44 2.28
N LEU A 82 -1.48 -1.63 1.37
CA LEU A 82 -2.54 -2.63 1.54
C LEU A 82 -1.98 -4.06 1.61
N ALA A 83 -0.94 -4.39 0.84
CA ALA A 83 -0.26 -5.67 0.95
C ALA A 83 0.41 -5.87 2.32
N THR A 84 0.99 -4.83 2.92
CA THR A 84 1.53 -4.92 4.29
C THR A 84 0.45 -5.12 5.35
N VAL A 85 -0.72 -4.50 5.18
CA VAL A 85 -1.89 -4.72 6.04
C VAL A 85 -2.36 -6.17 5.93
N ALA A 86 -2.52 -6.68 4.71
CA ALA A 86 -2.88 -8.08 4.47
C ALA A 86 -1.87 -9.06 5.09
N LYS A 87 -0.57 -8.82 4.89
CA LYS A 87 0.50 -9.61 5.50
C LYS A 87 0.43 -9.60 7.02
N ARG A 88 0.12 -8.46 7.64
CA ARG A 88 -0.01 -8.36 9.10
C ARG A 88 -1.22 -9.13 9.61
N CYS A 89 -2.36 -9.04 8.93
CA CYS A 89 -3.57 -9.79 9.29
C CYS A 89 -3.32 -11.30 9.19
N TYR A 90 -2.75 -11.76 8.07
CA TYR A 90 -2.39 -13.16 7.89
C TYR A 90 -1.40 -13.66 8.94
N GLY A 91 -0.36 -12.87 9.25
CA GLY A 91 0.62 -13.21 10.28
C GLY A 91 -0.01 -13.43 11.66
N LEU A 92 -0.98 -12.59 12.05
CA LEU A 92 -1.71 -12.74 13.32
C LEU A 92 -2.60 -13.98 13.35
N ILE A 93 -3.29 -14.30 12.24
CA ILE A 93 -4.11 -15.52 12.12
C ILE A 93 -3.22 -16.77 12.24
N VAL A 94 -2.06 -16.77 11.57
CA VAL A 94 -1.12 -17.88 11.63
C VAL A 94 -0.53 -18.05 13.03
N GLU A 95 -0.15 -16.95 13.68
CA GLU A 95 0.40 -16.95 15.04
C GLU A 95 -0.59 -17.45 16.09
N ARG A 96 -1.91 -17.33 15.86
CA ARG A 96 -2.94 -17.82 16.79
C ARG A 96 -3.38 -19.27 16.56
N ASN A 97 -3.37 -19.71 15.30
CA ASN A 97 -3.93 -21.02 14.92
C ASN A 97 -2.87 -22.11 14.72
N PHE A 98 -1.61 -21.74 14.46
CA PHE A 98 -0.56 -22.68 14.08
C PHE A 98 0.74 -22.54 14.89
N LYS A 99 0.80 -21.63 15.86
CA LYS A 99 1.97 -21.36 16.69
C LYS A 99 1.56 -21.32 18.16
#